data_AF-A0AAD0I119-F1
#
_entry.id   AF-A0AAD0I119-F1
#
_cell.length_a   1.000
_cell.length_b   1.000
_cell.length_c   1.000
_cell.angle_alpha   90.00
_cell.angle_beta   90.00
_cell.angle_gamma   90.00
#
_symmetry.space_group_name_H-M   'P 1'
#
loop_
_entity.id
_entity.type
_entity.pdbx_description
1 polymer ?
#
loop_
_entity_poly.entity_id
_entity_poly.type
_entity_poly.pdbx_seq_one_letter_code
_entity_poly.pdbx_strand_id
1 'polypeptide(L)'
;MDAITITRPDDWHLHLRDDEALNAVVGHTAAQMGRAIIMPNLKPPVTTTEQAVAYRERILAALPNGSTFEPLMTLYLTDTTSPEEIVKAAESGIVKAVKLYPAGATTNSASGVTDIAHCDEAIATMAKVGMPLLVHGEVTDSDIDIFDREAEFIERVMKPLLANHPDLKVVFEHITTQQAAEFVAAASDNIAATITAHHLLFNRNKMLVGGIRPHYYCLPILKREQHRQALLKAATSGSPKFFLGTDSAPHAQGDKESSCGCAGAYTAPVAIELYAMAFEEMQALDKLEAFASLNGPRFYGLPPNTGSVTLERREWRLPESYPYTEGQDIIPLLAGEILPWALKA
;
A
#
# COMPACT_ATOMS: atom_id res chain seq x y z
N MET A 1 13.00 9.18 24.03
CA MET A 1 13.85 9.25 22.82
C MET A 1 13.40 10.48 22.05
N ASP A 2 14.32 11.42 21.80
CA ASP A 2 13.99 12.74 21.23
C ASP A 2 14.24 12.81 19.72
N ALA A 3 14.96 11.84 19.17
CA ALA A 3 15.11 11.64 17.74
C ALA A 3 15.38 10.15 17.44
N ILE A 4 15.00 9.69 16.26
CA ILE A 4 15.33 8.38 15.73
C ILE A 4 15.85 8.52 14.30
N THR A 5 17.02 7.95 14.04
CA THR A 5 17.59 7.86 12.69
C THR A 5 17.46 6.41 12.23
N ILE A 6 16.86 6.22 11.07
CA ILE A 6 16.69 4.90 10.45
C ILE A 6 17.27 4.93 9.04
N THR A 7 17.67 3.77 8.55
CA THR A 7 17.90 3.55 7.11
C THR A 7 16.71 4.12 6.33
N ARG A 8 16.96 4.80 5.21
CA ARG A 8 15.90 5.44 4.41
C ARG A 8 14.83 4.38 4.06
N PRO A 9 13.55 4.64 4.36
CA PRO A 9 12.49 3.67 4.14
C PRO A 9 12.12 3.53 2.66
N ASP A 10 11.32 2.52 2.36
CA ASP A 10 10.66 2.31 1.07
C ASP A 10 9.16 2.10 1.29
N ASP A 11 8.33 2.51 0.34
CA ASP A 11 6.88 2.32 0.40
C ASP A 11 6.41 1.19 -0.51
N TRP A 12 6.08 0.03 0.05
CA TRP A 12 5.71 -1.16 -0.73
C TRP A 12 4.26 -1.16 -1.22
N HIS A 13 3.50 -0.06 -1.06
CA HIS A 13 2.17 0.11 -1.63
C HIS A 13 1.78 1.58 -1.84
N LEU A 14 1.86 2.08 -3.07
CA LEU A 14 1.61 3.51 -3.36
C LEU A 14 0.75 3.75 -4.61
N HIS A 15 -0.18 4.71 -4.51
CA HIS A 15 -0.93 5.23 -5.65
C HIS A 15 -0.51 6.66 -5.98
N LEU A 16 0.12 6.86 -7.14
CA LEU A 16 0.53 8.20 -7.61
C LEU A 16 -0.47 8.86 -8.56
N ARG A 17 -1.46 8.10 -9.08
CA ARG A 17 -2.34 8.55 -10.17
C ARG A 17 -1.53 8.94 -11.40
N ASP A 18 -1.98 9.89 -12.20
CA ASP A 18 -1.25 10.32 -13.40
C ASP A 18 -1.38 11.84 -13.61
N ASP A 19 -0.68 12.37 -14.61
CA ASP A 19 -0.80 13.76 -15.06
C ASP A 19 -0.65 14.80 -13.92
N GLU A 20 -1.59 15.74 -13.79
CA GLU A 20 -1.56 16.79 -12.77
C GLU A 20 -1.57 16.20 -11.34
N ALA A 21 -2.30 15.11 -11.12
CA ALA A 21 -2.36 14.45 -9.82
C ALA A 21 -1.01 13.86 -9.43
N LEU A 22 -0.32 13.22 -10.39
CA LEU A 22 1.02 12.68 -10.19
C LEU A 22 2.00 13.78 -9.77
N ASN A 23 1.99 14.91 -10.49
CA ASN A 23 2.84 16.07 -10.18
C ASN A 23 2.59 16.62 -8.77
N ALA A 24 1.34 16.62 -8.32
CA ALA A 24 0.97 17.13 -7.00
C ALA A 24 1.41 16.23 -5.83
N VAL A 25 1.51 14.91 -6.04
CA VAL A 25 1.68 13.95 -4.93
C VAL A 25 3.05 13.28 -4.86
N VAL A 26 3.74 13.10 -5.98
CA VAL A 26 4.99 12.30 -6.02
C VAL A 26 6.10 12.88 -5.15
N GLY A 27 6.19 14.21 -5.07
CA GLY A 27 7.20 14.89 -4.25
C GLY A 27 7.10 14.58 -2.76
N HIS A 28 5.89 14.33 -2.25
CA HIS A 28 5.67 13.99 -0.85
C HIS A 28 6.28 12.64 -0.48
N THR A 29 6.09 11.62 -1.32
CA THR A 29 6.73 10.32 -1.13
C THR A 29 8.24 10.42 -1.34
N ALA A 30 8.68 11.07 -2.41
CA ALA A 30 10.09 11.17 -2.78
C ALA A 30 10.96 11.91 -1.74
N ALA A 31 10.36 12.74 -0.89
CA ALA A 31 11.05 13.37 0.23
C ALA A 31 11.49 12.37 1.31
N GLN A 32 10.70 11.30 1.52
CA GLN A 32 10.87 10.37 2.64
C GLN A 32 11.42 9.01 2.22
N MET A 33 10.96 8.51 1.07
CA MET A 33 11.19 7.13 0.63
C MET A 33 12.31 7.04 -0.41
N GLY A 34 13.06 5.93 -0.41
CA GLY A 34 14.03 5.61 -1.45
C GLY A 34 13.36 5.03 -2.69
N ARG A 35 12.46 4.06 -2.48
CA ARG A 35 11.67 3.40 -3.53
C ARG A 35 10.19 3.37 -3.15
N ALA A 36 9.35 3.13 -4.15
CA ALA A 36 7.99 2.66 -3.87
C ALA A 36 7.48 1.68 -4.93
N ILE A 37 6.66 0.72 -4.51
CA ILE A 37 5.85 -0.12 -5.39
C ILE A 37 4.66 0.70 -5.87
N ILE A 38 4.62 0.97 -7.17
CA ILE A 38 3.60 1.81 -7.80
C ILE A 38 2.45 0.94 -8.29
N MET A 39 1.27 1.17 -7.71
CA MET A 39 0.06 0.40 -8.03
C MET A 39 -0.48 0.73 -9.43
N PRO A 40 -1.08 -0.24 -10.15
CA PRO A 40 -1.30 -0.14 -11.61
C PRO A 40 -2.74 0.24 -11.99
N ASN A 41 -3.59 0.59 -11.03
CA ASN A 41 -5.02 0.86 -11.22
C ASN A 41 -5.31 2.28 -11.75
N LEU A 42 -4.59 2.70 -12.79
CA LEU A 42 -4.90 3.88 -13.59
C LEU A 42 -6.20 3.66 -14.39
N LYS A 43 -6.62 4.69 -15.15
CA LYS A 43 -7.74 4.61 -16.09
C LYS A 43 -7.24 4.99 -17.50
N PRO A 44 -7.03 4.03 -18.41
CA PRO A 44 -7.12 2.58 -18.23
C PRO A 44 -6.02 2.01 -17.31
N PRO A 45 -6.18 0.79 -16.76
CA PRO A 45 -5.16 0.16 -15.92
C PRO A 45 -3.90 -0.18 -16.71
N VAL A 46 -2.77 -0.29 -16.00
CA VAL A 46 -1.48 -0.68 -16.56
C VAL A 46 -1.39 -2.21 -16.62
N THR A 47 -1.72 -2.79 -17.77
CA THR A 47 -1.78 -4.25 -17.97
C THR A 47 -0.62 -4.81 -18.79
N THR A 48 0.21 -3.95 -19.40
CA THR A 48 1.38 -4.39 -20.18
C THR A 48 2.68 -3.74 -19.73
N THR A 49 3.80 -4.40 -20.03
CA THR A 49 5.16 -3.94 -19.78
C THR A 49 5.42 -2.59 -20.42
N GLU A 50 4.96 -2.37 -21.67
CA GLU A 50 5.09 -1.07 -22.34
C GLU A 50 4.38 0.05 -21.58
N GLN A 51 3.17 -0.22 -21.09
CA GLN A 51 2.42 0.76 -20.31
C GLN A 51 3.14 1.06 -18.99
N ALA A 52 3.70 0.04 -18.32
CA ALA A 52 4.46 0.21 -17.09
C ALA A 52 5.73 1.06 -17.32
N VAL A 53 6.45 0.83 -18.42
CA VAL A 53 7.60 1.65 -18.82
C VAL A 53 7.18 3.09 -19.10
N ALA A 54 6.14 3.30 -19.91
CA ALA A 54 5.66 4.63 -20.23
C ALA A 54 5.20 5.41 -18.97
N TYR A 55 4.54 4.73 -18.04
CA TYR A 55 4.10 5.34 -16.78
C TYR A 55 5.29 5.66 -15.87
N ARG A 56 6.29 4.77 -15.78
CA ARG A 56 7.55 5.04 -15.07
C ARG A 56 8.21 6.31 -15.56
N GLU A 57 8.32 6.51 -16.88
CA GLU A 57 8.95 7.70 -17.44
C GLU A 57 8.18 8.99 -17.08
N ARG A 58 6.84 8.95 -17.02
CA ARG A 58 6.04 10.08 -16.52
C ARG A 58 6.32 10.37 -15.04
N ILE A 59 6.42 9.32 -14.21
CA ILE A 59 6.75 9.48 -12.78
C ILE A 59 8.13 10.12 -12.62
N LEU A 60 9.14 9.63 -13.34
CA LEU A 60 10.49 10.18 -13.29
C LEU A 60 10.54 11.65 -13.75
N ALA A 61 9.78 12.00 -14.78
CA ALA A 61 9.67 13.38 -15.24
C ALA A 61 8.99 14.32 -14.23
N ALA A 62 8.10 13.78 -13.38
CA ALA A 62 7.40 14.52 -12.34
C ALA A 62 8.20 14.68 -11.03
N LEU A 63 9.35 14.01 -10.91
CA LEU A 63 10.14 14.05 -9.68
C LEU A 63 10.75 15.44 -9.43
N PRO A 64 10.84 15.88 -8.16
CA PRO A 64 11.61 17.06 -7.80
C PRO A 64 13.07 16.95 -8.25
N ASN A 65 13.65 18.08 -8.67
CA ASN A 65 15.05 18.14 -9.09
C ASN A 65 15.99 17.55 -8.02
N GLY A 66 16.87 16.64 -8.44
CA GLY A 66 17.82 15.98 -7.55
C GLY A 66 17.24 14.83 -6.73
N SER A 67 15.97 14.46 -6.94
CA SER A 67 15.40 13.26 -6.34
C SER A 67 16.13 12.00 -6.82
N THR A 68 16.41 11.10 -5.89
CA THR A 68 16.93 9.75 -6.16
C THR A 68 15.85 8.68 -6.02
N PHE A 69 14.58 9.08 -5.99
CA PHE A 69 13.45 8.18 -5.79
C PHE A 69 13.30 7.23 -6.98
N GLU A 70 13.16 5.93 -6.69
CA GLU A 70 13.00 4.90 -7.71
C GLU A 70 11.58 4.30 -7.66
N PRO A 71 10.75 4.55 -8.69
CA PRO A 71 9.46 3.86 -8.83
C PRO A 71 9.64 2.41 -9.31
N LEU A 72 9.13 1.47 -8.53
CA LEU A 72 9.09 0.03 -8.81
C LEU A 72 7.72 -0.32 -9.38
N MET A 73 7.66 -0.63 -10.67
CA MET A 73 6.38 -0.73 -11.37
C MET A 73 5.68 -2.05 -11.13
N THR A 74 4.35 -2.06 -11.31
CA THR A 74 3.54 -3.28 -11.26
C THR A 74 2.64 -3.38 -12.49
N LEU A 75 2.18 -4.60 -12.77
CA LEU A 75 1.08 -4.83 -13.72
C LEU A 75 -0.22 -5.10 -13.00
N TYR A 76 -1.32 -4.68 -13.59
CA TYR A 76 -2.68 -4.99 -13.17
C TYR A 76 -3.07 -6.36 -13.72
N LEU A 77 -3.36 -7.33 -12.86
CA LEU A 77 -3.81 -8.65 -13.27
C LEU A 77 -5.23 -8.60 -13.83
N THR A 78 -5.44 -9.24 -14.98
CA THR A 78 -6.74 -9.40 -15.63
C THR A 78 -6.97 -10.87 -15.99
N ASP A 79 -8.23 -11.23 -16.30
CA ASP A 79 -8.60 -12.56 -16.81
C ASP A 79 -7.85 -12.95 -18.11
N THR A 80 -7.26 -11.97 -18.80
CA THR A 80 -6.59 -12.13 -20.10
C THR A 80 -5.08 -11.89 -20.03
N THR A 81 -4.51 -11.70 -18.83
CA THR A 81 -3.07 -11.53 -18.67
C THR A 81 -2.37 -12.82 -19.11
N SER A 82 -1.50 -12.73 -20.11
CA SER A 82 -0.86 -13.92 -20.68
C SER A 82 0.44 -14.27 -19.96
N PRO A 83 0.84 -15.55 -19.92
CA PRO A 83 2.16 -15.98 -19.46
C PRO A 83 3.33 -15.23 -20.11
N GLU A 84 3.24 -14.93 -21.41
CA GLU A 84 4.28 -14.22 -22.15
C GLU A 84 4.49 -12.80 -21.63
N GLU A 85 3.40 -12.12 -21.25
CA GLU A 85 3.49 -10.78 -20.68
C GLU A 85 4.16 -10.81 -19.30
N ILE A 86 3.95 -11.86 -18.50
CA ILE A 86 4.65 -12.06 -17.22
C ILE A 86 6.16 -12.24 -17.42
N VAL A 87 6.56 -13.07 -18.38
CA VAL A 87 7.98 -13.30 -18.69
C VAL A 87 8.64 -12.00 -19.12
N LYS A 88 8.02 -11.29 -20.07
CA LYS A 88 8.49 -10.00 -20.58
C LYS A 88 8.60 -8.95 -19.48
N ALA A 89 7.62 -8.89 -18.59
CA ALA A 89 7.65 -7.99 -17.44
C ALA A 89 8.82 -8.30 -16.51
N ALA A 90 9.08 -9.57 -16.21
CA ALA A 90 10.22 -9.99 -15.40
C ALA A 90 11.56 -9.64 -16.06
N GLU A 91 11.71 -9.91 -17.35
CA GLU A 91 12.92 -9.62 -18.13
C GLU A 91 13.20 -8.12 -18.27
N SER A 92 12.17 -7.27 -18.19
CA SER A 92 12.34 -5.81 -18.26
C SER A 92 13.21 -5.25 -17.11
N GLY A 93 13.26 -5.94 -15.97
CA GLY A 93 13.87 -5.44 -14.73
C GLY A 93 13.12 -4.26 -14.10
N ILE A 94 12.09 -3.70 -14.74
CA ILE A 94 11.33 -2.53 -14.30
C ILE A 94 10.08 -2.94 -13.50
N VAL A 95 9.35 -3.94 -14.00
CA VAL A 95 8.18 -4.49 -13.29
C VAL A 95 8.67 -5.41 -12.17
N LYS A 96 8.21 -5.16 -10.94
CA LYS A 96 8.62 -5.91 -9.75
C LYS A 96 7.54 -6.80 -9.17
N ALA A 97 6.29 -6.65 -9.59
CA ALA A 97 5.19 -7.48 -9.14
C ALA A 97 3.95 -7.34 -10.06
N VAL A 98 2.97 -8.21 -9.85
CA VAL A 98 1.64 -8.09 -10.46
C VAL A 98 0.59 -7.97 -9.36
N LYS A 99 -0.34 -7.02 -9.50
CA LYS A 99 -1.39 -6.72 -8.52
C LYS A 99 -2.72 -7.34 -8.93
N LEU A 100 -3.24 -8.20 -8.08
CA LEU A 100 -4.60 -8.74 -8.12
C LEU A 100 -5.56 -7.78 -7.43
N TYR A 101 -6.58 -7.35 -8.18
CA TYR A 101 -7.79 -6.74 -7.67
C TYR A 101 -8.98 -7.63 -8.06
N PRO A 102 -9.76 -8.15 -7.09
CA PRO A 102 -11.05 -8.74 -7.38
C PRO A 102 -11.96 -7.70 -8.03
N ALA A 103 -12.69 -8.10 -9.08
CA ALA A 103 -13.52 -7.17 -9.84
C ALA A 103 -14.52 -6.43 -8.93
N GLY A 104 -14.46 -5.09 -8.94
CA GLY A 104 -15.33 -4.22 -8.15
C GLY A 104 -14.94 -4.05 -6.67
N ALA A 105 -13.81 -4.57 -6.21
CA ALA A 105 -13.41 -4.49 -4.81
C ALA A 105 -13.05 -3.08 -4.34
N THR A 106 -12.47 -2.26 -5.21
CA THR A 106 -11.97 -0.92 -4.86
C THR A 106 -11.91 0.05 -6.05
N THR A 107 -11.36 1.25 -5.86
CA THR A 107 -11.19 2.29 -6.87
C THR A 107 -10.51 1.75 -8.15
N ASN A 108 -11.17 1.95 -9.30
CA ASN A 108 -10.74 1.51 -10.64
C ASN A 108 -10.58 -0.01 -10.81
N SER A 109 -11.19 -0.83 -9.96
CA SER A 109 -11.11 -2.29 -10.03
C SER A 109 -12.12 -2.97 -10.97
N ALA A 110 -12.89 -2.20 -11.76
CA ALA A 110 -13.95 -2.75 -12.62
C ALA A 110 -13.41 -3.68 -13.73
N SER A 111 -12.14 -3.51 -14.12
CA SER A 111 -11.41 -4.40 -15.04
C SER A 111 -10.63 -5.50 -14.32
N GLY A 112 -10.92 -5.71 -13.03
CA GLY A 112 -10.32 -6.73 -12.17
C GLY A 112 -10.63 -8.16 -12.60
N VAL A 113 -10.02 -9.08 -11.88
CA VAL A 113 -10.18 -10.53 -12.09
C VAL A 113 -11.59 -10.94 -11.66
N THR A 114 -12.31 -11.64 -12.53
CA THR A 114 -13.66 -12.15 -12.25
C THR A 114 -13.63 -13.50 -11.54
N ASP A 115 -12.69 -14.36 -11.95
CA ASP A 115 -12.38 -15.64 -11.33
C ASP A 115 -10.87 -15.86 -11.40
N ILE A 116 -10.24 -16.10 -10.25
CA ILE A 116 -8.80 -16.30 -10.15
C ILE A 116 -8.32 -17.51 -10.97
N ALA A 117 -9.20 -18.47 -11.24
CA ALA A 117 -8.89 -19.62 -12.08
C ALA A 117 -8.55 -19.23 -13.53
N HIS A 118 -9.07 -18.10 -14.05
CA HIS A 118 -8.70 -17.60 -15.37
C HIS A 118 -7.25 -17.12 -15.44
N CYS A 119 -6.65 -16.78 -14.29
CA CYS A 119 -5.28 -16.29 -14.20
C CYS A 119 -4.26 -17.41 -13.89
N ASP A 120 -4.66 -18.67 -13.84
CA ASP A 120 -3.83 -19.78 -13.34
C ASP A 120 -2.49 -19.89 -14.10
N GLU A 121 -2.51 -19.81 -15.43
CA GLU A 121 -1.28 -19.88 -16.23
C GLU A 121 -0.34 -18.69 -16.00
N ALA A 122 -0.90 -17.49 -15.85
CA ALA A 122 -0.13 -16.29 -15.53
C ALA A 122 0.50 -16.40 -14.14
N ILE A 123 -0.28 -16.83 -13.14
CA ILE A 123 0.18 -17.02 -11.76
C ILE A 123 1.25 -18.12 -11.67
N ALA A 124 1.05 -19.25 -12.36
CA ALA A 124 2.05 -20.31 -12.45
C ALA A 124 3.35 -19.79 -13.06
N THR A 125 3.26 -18.91 -14.05
CA THR A 125 4.42 -18.28 -14.68
C THR A 125 5.11 -17.31 -13.73
N MET A 126 4.34 -16.52 -12.97
CA MET A 126 4.87 -15.64 -11.92
C MET A 126 5.70 -16.43 -10.90
N ALA A 127 5.19 -17.58 -10.44
CA ALA A 127 5.93 -18.46 -9.53
C ALA A 127 7.25 -18.94 -10.16
N LYS A 128 7.24 -19.36 -11.44
CA LYS A 128 8.45 -19.83 -12.16
C LYS A 128 9.53 -18.75 -12.31
N VAL A 129 9.13 -17.51 -12.60
CA VAL A 129 10.09 -16.39 -12.78
C VAL A 129 10.38 -15.63 -11.49
N GLY A 130 9.77 -16.03 -10.37
CA GLY A 130 9.95 -15.39 -9.06
C GLY A 130 9.28 -14.02 -8.92
N MET A 131 8.28 -13.72 -9.75
CA MET A 131 7.49 -12.47 -9.71
C MET A 131 6.45 -12.54 -8.59
N PRO A 132 6.47 -11.64 -7.59
CA PRO A 132 5.46 -11.59 -6.55
C PRO A 132 4.06 -11.25 -7.05
N LEU A 133 3.05 -11.88 -6.46
CA LEU A 133 1.65 -11.48 -6.55
C LEU A 133 1.28 -10.60 -5.37
N LEU A 134 0.81 -9.38 -5.64
CA LEU A 134 0.29 -8.47 -4.65
C LEU A 134 -1.23 -8.62 -4.62
N VAL A 135 -1.85 -8.76 -3.46
CA VAL A 135 -3.26 -9.13 -3.36
C VAL A 135 -4.04 -8.10 -2.55
N HIS A 136 -5.00 -7.44 -3.21
CA HIS A 136 -6.11 -6.80 -2.49
C HIS A 136 -7.12 -7.87 -2.10
N GLY A 137 -7.01 -8.39 -0.88
CA GLY A 137 -7.73 -9.59 -0.47
C GLY A 137 -9.12 -9.33 0.12
N GLU A 138 -10.08 -8.89 -0.68
CA GLU A 138 -11.50 -8.81 -0.31
C GLU A 138 -12.37 -9.50 -1.37
N VAL A 139 -13.31 -10.35 -0.95
CA VAL A 139 -14.38 -10.80 -1.86
C VAL A 139 -15.38 -9.68 -2.09
N THR A 140 -16.13 -9.72 -3.19
CA THR A 140 -17.02 -8.61 -3.60
C THR A 140 -18.49 -9.00 -3.70
N ASP A 141 -18.84 -10.24 -3.33
CA ASP A 141 -20.21 -10.73 -3.33
C ASP A 141 -21.13 -9.77 -2.52
N SER A 142 -22.31 -9.48 -3.08
CA SER A 142 -23.21 -8.46 -2.53
C SER A 142 -23.89 -8.86 -1.21
N ASP A 143 -23.92 -10.16 -0.92
CA ASP A 143 -24.48 -10.75 0.29
C ASP A 143 -23.48 -10.84 1.45
N ILE A 144 -22.19 -10.53 1.20
CA ILE A 144 -21.14 -10.52 2.22
C ILE A 144 -20.94 -9.09 2.76
N ASP A 145 -21.08 -8.94 4.07
CA ASP A 145 -20.87 -7.68 4.77
C ASP A 145 -19.43 -7.17 4.56
N ILE A 146 -19.29 -5.87 4.31
CA ILE A 146 -18.00 -5.24 4.01
C ILE A 146 -16.94 -5.44 5.10
N PHE A 147 -17.36 -5.65 6.36
CA PHE A 147 -16.44 -5.92 7.46
C PHE A 147 -15.90 -7.36 7.47
N ASP A 148 -16.55 -8.30 6.76
CA ASP A 148 -16.22 -9.72 6.72
C ASP A 148 -15.47 -10.14 5.44
N ARG A 149 -15.48 -9.30 4.40
CA ARG A 149 -14.90 -9.58 3.07
C ARG A 149 -13.44 -10.05 3.07
N GLU A 150 -12.60 -9.49 3.94
CA GLU A 150 -11.19 -9.86 4.04
C GLU A 150 -11.01 -11.27 4.63
N ALA A 151 -11.81 -11.63 5.63
CA ALA A 151 -11.77 -12.96 6.24
C ALA A 151 -12.29 -14.03 5.27
N GLU A 152 -13.39 -13.73 4.55
CA GLU A 152 -13.92 -14.61 3.51
C GLU A 152 -12.93 -14.82 2.35
N PHE A 153 -12.18 -13.78 1.97
CA PHE A 153 -11.14 -13.91 0.95
C PHE A 153 -10.04 -14.89 1.35
N ILE A 154 -9.64 -14.91 2.63
CA ILE A 154 -8.62 -15.85 3.12
C ILE A 154 -9.05 -17.29 2.87
N GLU A 155 -10.29 -17.63 3.24
CA GLU A 155 -10.81 -18.99 3.14
C GLU A 155 -11.11 -19.39 1.69
N ARG A 156 -11.77 -18.50 0.93
CA ARG A 156 -12.30 -18.82 -0.40
C ARG A 156 -11.28 -18.68 -1.52
N VAL A 157 -10.27 -17.82 -1.36
CA VAL A 157 -9.33 -17.47 -2.45
C VAL A 157 -7.89 -17.68 -2.04
N MET A 158 -7.43 -17.07 -0.95
CA MET A 158 -6.00 -17.09 -0.58
C MET A 158 -5.50 -18.50 -0.29
N LYS A 159 -6.21 -19.27 0.56
CA LYS A 159 -5.80 -20.65 0.90
C LYS A 159 -5.77 -21.57 -0.33
N PRO A 160 -6.81 -21.65 -1.19
CA PRO A 160 -6.75 -22.42 -2.43
C PRO A 160 -5.63 -21.99 -3.38
N LEU A 161 -5.43 -20.68 -3.56
CA LEU A 161 -4.37 -20.13 -4.40
C LEU A 161 -2.99 -20.64 -3.96
N LEU A 162 -2.69 -20.56 -2.67
CA LEU A 162 -1.41 -21.00 -2.12
C LEU A 162 -1.24 -22.52 -2.13
N ALA A 163 -2.33 -23.28 -2.04
CA ALA A 163 -2.29 -24.72 -2.19
C ALA A 163 -1.95 -25.15 -3.63
N ASN A 164 -2.46 -24.42 -4.62
CA ASN A 164 -2.19 -24.68 -6.04
C ASN A 164 -0.80 -24.18 -6.49
N HIS A 165 -0.32 -23.08 -5.90
CA HIS A 165 0.94 -22.43 -6.27
C HIS A 165 1.85 -22.26 -5.04
N PRO A 166 2.37 -23.35 -4.44
CA PRO A 166 3.08 -23.31 -3.16
C PRO A 166 4.38 -22.49 -3.18
N ASP A 167 5.00 -22.33 -4.35
CA ASP A 167 6.24 -21.57 -4.54
C ASP A 167 6.00 -20.09 -4.88
N LEU A 168 4.73 -19.67 -5.08
CA LEU A 168 4.39 -18.29 -5.40
C LEU A 168 4.72 -17.36 -4.23
N LYS A 169 5.44 -16.26 -4.49
CA LYS A 169 5.57 -15.18 -3.52
C LYS A 169 4.29 -14.35 -3.51
N VAL A 170 3.71 -14.15 -2.32
CA VAL A 170 2.49 -13.34 -2.16
C VAL A 170 2.69 -12.27 -1.10
N VAL A 171 2.28 -11.05 -1.42
CA VAL A 171 2.06 -9.98 -0.45
C VAL A 171 0.57 -9.79 -0.28
N PHE A 172 0.06 -10.10 0.91
CA PHE A 172 -1.28 -9.73 1.31
C PHE A 172 -1.27 -8.25 1.65
N GLU A 173 -1.73 -7.42 0.71
CA GLU A 173 -1.65 -5.98 0.85
C GLU A 173 -2.57 -5.47 1.96
N HIS A 174 -2.16 -4.36 2.60
CA HIS A 174 -2.94 -3.51 3.49
C HIS A 174 -3.90 -4.29 4.40
N ILE A 175 -3.41 -5.33 5.09
CA ILE A 175 -4.26 -6.19 5.92
C ILE A 175 -4.97 -5.39 7.02
N THR A 176 -6.23 -5.71 7.30
CA THR A 176 -7.07 -4.91 8.20
C THR A 176 -7.65 -5.71 9.37
N THR A 177 -7.52 -7.03 9.35
CA THR A 177 -8.11 -7.95 10.33
C THR A 177 -7.07 -8.72 11.14
N GLN A 178 -7.43 -9.03 12.39
CA GLN A 178 -6.76 -10.06 13.19
C GLN A 178 -6.56 -11.37 12.42
N GLN A 179 -7.57 -11.82 11.68
CA GLN A 179 -7.51 -13.06 10.91
C GLN A 179 -6.40 -13.03 9.85
N ALA A 180 -6.26 -11.93 9.11
CA ALA A 180 -5.17 -11.76 8.14
C ALA A 180 -3.80 -11.69 8.83
N ALA A 181 -3.68 -10.98 9.96
CA ALA A 181 -2.44 -10.92 10.72
C ALA A 181 -2.00 -12.31 11.23
N GLU A 182 -2.94 -13.09 11.77
CA GLU A 182 -2.67 -14.46 12.24
C GLU A 182 -2.36 -15.41 11.09
N PHE A 183 -3.08 -15.30 9.97
CA PHE A 183 -2.84 -16.07 8.76
C PHE A 183 -1.41 -15.86 8.23
N VAL A 184 -0.98 -14.60 8.06
CA VAL A 184 0.36 -14.27 7.55
C VAL A 184 1.44 -14.70 8.54
N ALA A 185 1.22 -14.53 9.84
CA ALA A 185 2.16 -14.96 10.87
C ALA A 185 2.40 -16.48 10.86
N ALA A 186 1.36 -17.27 10.55
CA ALA A 186 1.43 -18.73 10.48
C ALA A 186 1.88 -19.27 9.11
N ALA A 187 1.88 -18.44 8.06
CA ALA A 187 2.21 -18.85 6.70
C ALA A 187 3.72 -19.05 6.46
N SER A 188 4.08 -19.69 5.36
CA SER A 188 5.46 -19.91 4.90
C SER A 188 6.16 -18.60 4.50
N ASP A 189 7.48 -18.64 4.33
CA ASP A 189 8.32 -17.44 4.14
C ASP A 189 8.14 -16.73 2.80
N ASN A 190 7.47 -17.36 1.84
CA ASN A 190 7.03 -16.73 0.60
C ASN A 190 5.76 -15.87 0.77
N ILE A 191 5.17 -15.80 1.97
CA ILE A 191 3.99 -15.00 2.26
C ILE A 191 4.33 -13.87 3.23
N ALA A 192 3.97 -12.65 2.85
CA ALA A 192 4.15 -11.44 3.65
C ALA A 192 2.91 -10.55 3.58
N ALA A 193 2.92 -9.45 4.32
CA ALA A 193 1.88 -8.43 4.27
C ALA A 193 2.43 -7.02 4.45
N THR A 194 1.78 -6.08 3.76
CA THR A 194 1.90 -4.66 4.07
C THR A 194 0.83 -4.26 5.08
N ILE A 195 1.15 -3.29 5.93
CA ILE A 195 0.19 -2.72 6.88
C ILE A 195 0.27 -1.21 6.77
N THR A 196 -0.87 -0.54 6.59
CA THR A 196 -0.93 0.91 6.40
C THR A 196 -0.86 1.66 7.74
N ALA A 197 -0.36 2.89 7.73
CA ALA A 197 -0.32 3.72 8.92
C ALA A 197 -1.73 4.01 9.48
N HIS A 198 -2.72 4.23 8.60
CA HIS A 198 -4.09 4.54 9.02
C HIS A 198 -4.81 3.34 9.64
N HIS A 199 -4.49 2.10 9.23
CA HIS A 199 -5.01 0.89 9.88
C HIS A 199 -4.34 0.57 11.22
N LEU A 200 -3.12 1.08 11.46
CA LEU A 200 -2.47 1.00 12.77
C LEU A 200 -3.02 2.04 13.76
N LEU A 201 -3.23 3.26 13.29
CA LEU A 201 -3.62 4.40 14.14
C LEU A 201 -5.12 4.44 14.45
N PHE A 202 -5.97 3.92 13.56
CA PHE A 202 -7.42 4.11 13.67
C PHE A 202 -8.21 2.80 13.57
N ASN A 203 -9.37 2.81 14.21
CA ASN A 203 -10.43 1.84 14.02
C ASN A 203 -11.67 2.54 13.48
N ARG A 204 -12.71 1.79 13.12
CA ARG A 204 -13.94 2.31 12.49
C ARG A 204 -14.66 3.40 13.29
N ASN A 205 -14.46 3.51 14.59
CA ASN A 205 -15.05 4.60 15.38
C ASN A 205 -14.48 5.96 14.96
N LYS A 206 -13.20 6.04 14.53
CA LYS A 206 -12.63 7.28 13.99
C LYS A 206 -13.37 7.74 12.74
N MET A 207 -13.90 6.82 11.95
CA MET A 207 -14.66 7.13 10.74
C MET A 207 -16.13 7.48 11.01
N LEU A 208 -16.74 6.95 12.08
CA LEU A 208 -18.21 6.97 12.24
C LEU A 208 -18.74 7.72 13.47
N VAL A 209 -17.98 7.80 14.56
CA VAL A 209 -18.48 8.37 15.83
C VAL A 209 -18.47 9.90 15.79
N GLY A 210 -19.62 10.50 16.15
CA GLY A 210 -19.81 11.95 16.16
C GLY A 210 -20.03 12.57 14.78
N GLY A 211 -20.12 11.75 13.74
CA GLY A 211 -20.27 12.18 12.35
C GLY A 211 -19.45 11.29 11.41
N ILE A 212 -19.95 11.09 10.19
CA ILE A 212 -19.22 10.37 9.16
C ILE A 212 -18.03 11.21 8.66
N ARG A 213 -16.84 10.62 8.64
CA ARG A 213 -15.59 11.28 8.18
C ARG A 213 -15.08 10.59 6.91
N PRO A 214 -15.42 11.08 5.71
CA PRO A 214 -15.10 10.40 4.45
C PRO A 214 -13.59 10.29 4.17
N HIS A 215 -12.77 11.20 4.71
CA HIS A 215 -11.29 11.13 4.59
C HIS A 215 -10.66 9.92 5.29
N TYR A 216 -11.41 9.24 6.17
CA TYR A 216 -11.01 7.98 6.81
C TYR A 216 -11.63 6.74 6.12
N TYR A 217 -12.45 6.94 5.10
CA TYR A 217 -13.02 5.85 4.29
C TYR A 217 -11.99 5.39 3.25
N CYS A 218 -11.54 4.16 3.39
CA CYS A 218 -10.61 3.44 2.53
C CYS A 218 -11.07 1.98 2.38
N LEU A 219 -10.43 1.23 1.49
CA LEU A 219 -10.68 -0.19 1.27
C LEU A 219 -9.36 -0.98 1.35
N PRO A 220 -9.26 -2.02 2.18
CA PRO A 220 -10.32 -2.58 3.02
C PRO A 220 -10.75 -1.60 4.12
N ILE A 221 -12.01 -1.68 4.55
CA ILE A 221 -12.59 -0.69 5.48
C ILE A 221 -11.93 -0.76 6.86
N LEU A 222 -11.79 0.38 7.56
CA LEU A 222 -11.37 0.39 8.98
C LEU A 222 -12.24 -0.60 9.79
N LYS A 223 -11.61 -1.46 10.59
CA LYS A 223 -12.28 -2.52 11.35
C LYS A 223 -12.47 -2.14 12.83
N ARG A 224 -12.98 -3.08 13.65
CA ARG A 224 -13.10 -2.91 15.12
C ARG A 224 -11.73 -2.83 15.80
N GLU A 225 -11.70 -2.29 17.01
CA GLU A 225 -10.45 -2.09 17.77
C GLU A 225 -9.63 -3.37 17.96
N GLN A 226 -10.26 -4.53 18.15
CA GLN A 226 -9.54 -5.80 18.26
C GLN A 226 -8.64 -6.08 17.05
N HIS A 227 -9.08 -5.71 15.85
CA HIS A 227 -8.30 -5.91 14.64
C HIS A 227 -7.15 -4.90 14.58
N ARG A 228 -7.40 -3.61 14.89
CA ARG A 228 -6.33 -2.59 15.00
C ARG A 228 -5.21 -3.05 15.95
N GLN A 229 -5.58 -3.57 17.12
CA GLN A 229 -4.63 -4.10 18.10
C GLN A 229 -3.84 -5.31 17.57
N ALA A 230 -4.47 -6.19 16.79
CA ALA A 230 -3.77 -7.29 16.15
C ALA A 230 -2.76 -6.81 15.09
N LEU A 231 -3.11 -5.78 14.30
CA LEU A 231 -2.19 -5.17 13.33
C LEU A 231 -1.01 -4.49 14.02
N LEU A 232 -1.24 -3.74 15.11
CA LEU A 232 -0.17 -3.15 15.91
C LEU A 232 0.79 -4.22 16.42
N LYS A 233 0.28 -5.33 16.97
CA LYS A 233 1.11 -6.47 17.41
C LYS A 233 1.89 -7.08 16.26
N ALA A 234 1.29 -7.23 15.07
CA ALA A 234 1.97 -7.76 13.90
C ALA A 234 3.11 -6.85 13.41
N ALA A 235 2.82 -5.56 13.18
CA ALA A 235 3.80 -4.57 12.74
C ALA A 235 4.97 -4.41 13.72
N THR A 236 4.68 -4.46 15.02
CA THR A 236 5.68 -4.28 16.10
C THR A 236 6.22 -5.61 16.65
N SER A 237 5.98 -6.73 15.97
CA SER A 237 6.48 -8.04 16.41
C SER A 237 8.00 -8.17 16.24
N GLY A 238 8.56 -7.57 15.18
CA GLY A 238 9.92 -7.83 14.70
C GLY A 238 9.99 -8.97 13.67
N SER A 239 8.84 -9.54 13.28
CA SER A 239 8.77 -10.53 12.20
C SER A 239 9.16 -9.90 10.85
N PRO A 240 9.92 -10.61 10.00
CA PRO A 240 10.27 -10.14 8.67
C PRO A 240 9.10 -10.18 7.67
N LYS A 241 7.95 -10.77 8.04
CA LYS A 241 6.78 -10.93 7.16
C LYS A 241 5.90 -9.67 7.07
N PHE A 242 6.13 -8.67 7.92
CA PHE A 242 5.34 -7.45 7.94
C PHE A 242 6.23 -6.26 7.61
N PHE A 243 5.80 -5.43 6.66
CA PHE A 243 6.53 -4.23 6.24
C PHE A 243 5.61 -3.09 5.80
N LEU A 244 6.22 -1.92 5.65
CA LEU A 244 5.54 -0.67 5.33
C LEU A 244 4.89 -0.71 3.95
N GLY A 245 3.60 -0.43 3.87
CA GLY A 245 2.93 -0.07 2.61
C GLY A 245 1.84 0.92 2.94
N THR A 246 1.96 2.15 2.44
CA THR A 246 1.09 3.24 2.91
C THR A 246 -0.35 3.09 2.44
N ASP A 247 -0.53 2.51 1.25
CA ASP A 247 -1.74 2.65 0.46
C ASP A 247 -2.20 4.12 0.42
N SER A 248 -1.23 5.04 0.28
CA SER A 248 -1.54 6.45 0.13
C SER A 248 -2.27 6.62 -1.20
N ALA A 249 -3.57 6.89 -1.11
CA ALA A 249 -4.52 6.84 -2.22
C ALA A 249 -5.20 8.21 -2.39
N PRO A 250 -4.57 9.13 -3.14
CA PRO A 250 -5.04 10.50 -3.25
C PRO A 250 -6.33 10.60 -4.07
N HIS A 251 -7.24 11.46 -3.62
CA HIS A 251 -8.48 11.85 -4.28
C HIS A 251 -8.72 13.34 -4.03
N ALA A 252 -9.31 14.04 -4.99
CA ALA A 252 -9.68 15.43 -4.81
C ALA A 252 -10.72 15.55 -3.68
N GLN A 253 -10.72 16.67 -2.96
CA GLN A 253 -11.63 16.88 -1.83
C GLN A 253 -13.09 16.69 -2.23
N GLY A 254 -13.49 17.20 -3.40
CA GLY A 254 -14.85 17.05 -3.92
C GLY A 254 -15.26 15.60 -4.17
N ASP A 255 -14.32 14.72 -4.54
CA ASP A 255 -14.59 13.30 -4.75
C ASP A 255 -14.78 12.53 -3.43
N LYS A 256 -14.19 13.02 -2.35
CA LYS A 256 -14.34 12.47 -0.99
C LYS A 256 -15.60 12.98 -0.31
N GLU A 257 -15.88 14.27 -0.45
CA GLU A 257 -16.99 14.99 0.20
C GLU A 257 -18.22 15.06 -0.72
N SER A 258 -18.64 13.90 -1.25
CA SER A 258 -19.76 13.78 -2.18
C SER A 258 -20.85 12.84 -1.65
N SER A 259 -21.94 12.68 -2.42
CA SER A 259 -22.98 11.68 -2.12
C SER A 259 -22.49 10.23 -2.23
N CYS A 260 -21.35 10.00 -2.89
CA CYS A 260 -20.69 8.70 -3.03
C CYS A 260 -19.17 8.90 -2.95
N GLY A 261 -18.67 9.13 -1.74
CA GLY A 261 -17.27 9.45 -1.49
C GLY A 261 -16.32 8.34 -1.92
N CYS A 262 -15.27 8.70 -2.66
CA CYS A 262 -14.25 7.75 -3.10
C CYS A 262 -13.48 7.13 -1.93
N ALA A 263 -13.10 5.85 -2.06
CA ALA A 263 -12.28 5.15 -1.06
C ALA A 263 -10.80 5.51 -1.24
N GLY A 264 -10.13 5.89 -0.16
CA GLY A 264 -8.69 6.18 -0.15
C GLY A 264 -8.31 7.18 0.93
N ALA A 265 -7.16 6.97 1.56
CA ALA A 265 -6.59 7.89 2.55
C ALA A 265 -5.27 8.45 2.02
N TYR A 266 -5.09 9.77 2.09
CA TYR A 266 -3.85 10.40 1.65
C TYR A 266 -2.88 10.57 2.83
N THR A 267 -1.81 9.78 2.84
CA THR A 267 -0.86 9.72 3.98
C THR A 267 0.59 10.03 3.59
N ALA A 268 0.90 10.05 2.29
CA ALA A 268 2.26 10.27 1.77
C ALA A 268 3.01 11.47 2.37
N PRO A 269 2.39 12.66 2.63
CA PRO A 269 3.11 13.81 3.17
C PRO A 269 3.77 13.60 4.54
N VAL A 270 3.30 12.62 5.32
CA VAL A 270 3.74 12.37 6.71
C VAL A 270 3.82 10.88 7.03
N ALA A 271 4.08 10.06 6.01
CA ALA A 271 3.97 8.61 6.15
C ALA A 271 4.84 8.07 7.28
N ILE A 272 6.13 8.44 7.34
CA ILE A 272 7.05 7.88 8.33
C ILE A 272 6.79 8.40 9.75
N GLU A 273 6.30 9.64 9.89
CA GLU A 273 5.83 10.20 11.16
C GLU A 273 4.63 9.40 11.72
N LEU A 274 3.67 9.05 10.87
CA LEU A 274 2.49 8.28 11.28
C LEU A 274 2.87 6.87 11.77
N TYR A 275 3.83 6.21 11.10
CA TYR A 275 4.35 4.93 11.60
C TYR A 275 5.12 5.08 12.91
N ALA A 276 5.91 6.15 13.08
CA ALA A 276 6.58 6.41 14.34
C ALA A 276 5.57 6.60 15.49
N MET A 277 4.46 7.30 15.27
CA MET A 277 3.36 7.40 16.24
C MET A 277 2.80 6.02 16.61
N ALA A 278 2.51 5.16 15.63
CA ALA A 278 1.97 3.82 15.87
C ALA A 278 2.95 2.91 16.63
N PHE A 279 4.24 2.96 16.28
CA PHE A 279 5.28 2.16 16.94
C PHE A 279 5.58 2.68 18.36
N GLU A 280 5.47 3.99 18.57
CA GLU A 280 5.57 4.61 19.89
C GLU A 280 4.43 4.20 20.83
N GLU A 281 3.18 4.10 20.34
CA GLU A 281 2.03 3.59 21.12
C GLU A 281 2.34 2.22 21.73
N MET A 282 3.10 1.39 21.00
CA MET A 282 3.50 0.04 21.41
C MET A 282 4.85 -0.02 22.14
N GLN A 283 5.48 1.12 22.43
CA GLN A 283 6.84 1.20 22.99
C GLN A 283 7.88 0.42 22.18
N ALA A 284 7.74 0.41 20.85
CA ALA A 284 8.48 -0.45 19.93
C ALA A 284 9.20 0.33 18.82
N LEU A 285 9.56 1.60 19.05
CA LEU A 285 10.26 2.45 18.07
C LEU A 285 11.56 1.83 17.55
N ASP A 286 12.24 1.01 18.36
CA ASP A 286 13.43 0.25 17.99
C ASP A 286 13.19 -0.74 16.83
N LYS A 287 11.94 -1.13 16.59
CA LYS A 287 11.55 -2.05 15.50
C LYS A 287 11.13 -1.34 14.22
N LEU A 288 11.01 0.00 14.24
CA LEU A 288 10.53 0.78 13.10
C LEU A 288 11.45 0.60 11.88
N GLU A 289 12.77 0.60 12.08
CA GLU A 289 13.73 0.44 10.96
C GLU A 289 13.53 -0.87 10.21
N ALA A 290 13.36 -1.99 10.93
CA ALA A 290 13.15 -3.28 10.30
C ALA A 290 11.88 -3.28 9.43
N PHE A 291 10.77 -2.78 9.99
CA PHE A 291 9.48 -2.70 9.31
C PHE A 291 9.50 -1.75 8.08
N ALA A 292 10.12 -0.58 8.22
CA ALA A 292 10.09 0.48 7.21
C ALA A 292 11.17 0.34 6.13
N SER A 293 12.30 -0.30 6.44
CA SER A 293 13.52 -0.17 5.62
C SER A 293 14.23 -1.49 5.32
N LEU A 294 13.94 -2.59 6.02
CA LEU A 294 14.70 -3.85 5.87
C LEU A 294 13.85 -5.04 5.41
N ASN A 295 12.64 -5.19 5.95
CA ASN A 295 11.78 -6.34 5.72
C ASN A 295 11.27 -6.41 4.26
N GLY A 296 10.81 -5.28 3.72
CA GLY A 296 10.37 -5.19 2.33
C GLY A 296 11.47 -5.50 1.32
N PRO A 297 12.64 -4.82 1.35
CA PRO A 297 13.75 -5.15 0.45
C PRO A 297 14.13 -6.63 0.51
N ARG A 298 14.19 -7.22 1.72
CA ARG A 298 14.46 -8.64 1.91
C ARG A 298 13.44 -9.53 1.17
N PHE A 299 12.15 -9.25 1.28
CA PHE A 299 11.11 -10.04 0.62
C PHE A 299 11.19 -9.95 -0.92
N TYR A 300 11.38 -8.73 -1.42
CA TYR A 300 11.51 -8.43 -2.86
C TYR A 300 12.88 -8.80 -3.46
N GLY A 301 13.85 -9.23 -2.65
CA GLY A 301 15.19 -9.58 -3.12
C GLY A 301 16.01 -8.35 -3.55
N LEU A 302 15.75 -7.20 -2.93
CA LEU A 302 16.42 -5.92 -3.19
C LEU A 302 17.36 -5.56 -2.02
N PRO A 303 18.45 -4.81 -2.28
CA PRO A 303 19.32 -4.34 -1.20
C PRO A 303 18.60 -3.27 -0.35
N PRO A 304 18.90 -3.17 0.96
CA PRO A 304 18.52 -2.01 1.76
C PRO A 304 19.09 -0.71 1.18
N ASN A 305 18.42 0.41 1.44
CA ASN A 305 18.94 1.72 1.07
C ASN A 305 20.25 2.03 1.82
N THR A 306 21.13 2.84 1.22
CA THR A 306 22.41 3.24 1.83
C THR A 306 22.34 4.57 2.59
N GLY A 307 21.30 5.38 2.33
CA GLY A 307 21.04 6.63 3.04
C GLY A 307 20.18 6.43 4.28
N SER A 308 19.98 7.49 5.04
CA SER A 308 19.14 7.52 6.24
C SER A 308 18.16 8.68 6.22
N VAL A 309 17.12 8.57 7.04
CA VAL A 309 16.23 9.68 7.43
C VAL A 309 16.23 9.81 8.95
N THR A 310 15.96 11.02 9.46
CA THR A 310 15.87 11.26 10.91
C THR A 310 14.52 11.89 11.23
N LEU A 311 13.79 11.27 12.15
CA LEU A 311 12.61 11.83 12.77
C LEU A 311 12.99 12.46 14.11
N GLU A 312 12.57 13.70 14.33
CA GLU A 312 12.76 14.43 15.58
C GLU A 312 11.42 14.55 16.32
N ARG A 313 11.43 14.38 17.64
CA ARG A 313 10.27 14.64 18.48
C ARG A 313 10.08 16.14 18.59
N ARG A 314 9.33 16.68 17.64
CA ARG A 314 9.04 18.09 17.51
C ARG A 314 7.61 18.23 17.05
N GLU A 315 6.80 18.87 17.90
CA GLU A 315 5.43 19.19 17.54
C GLU A 315 5.38 20.14 16.35
N TRP A 316 4.56 19.80 15.37
CA TRP A 316 4.27 20.66 14.23
C TRP A 316 2.86 20.41 13.74
N ARG A 317 2.27 21.41 13.09
CA ARG A 317 0.91 21.32 12.56
C ARG A 317 0.95 20.83 11.12
N LEU A 318 0.25 19.73 10.84
CA LEU A 318 0.05 19.25 9.47
C LEU A 318 -0.83 20.26 8.71
N PRO A 319 -0.48 20.66 7.47
CA PRO A 319 -1.36 21.47 6.63
C PRO A 319 -2.78 20.89 6.53
N GLU A 320 -3.77 21.77 6.43
CA GLU A 320 -5.18 21.37 6.29
C GLU A 320 -5.46 20.76 4.90
N SER A 321 -4.73 21.21 3.89
CA SER A 321 -4.82 20.72 2.52
C SER A 321 -3.51 20.95 1.75
N TYR A 322 -3.41 20.31 0.59
CA TYR A 322 -2.41 20.60 -0.43
C TYR A 322 -3.11 20.87 -1.77
N PRO A 323 -2.55 21.73 -2.65
CA PRO A 323 -3.04 21.86 -4.02
C PRO A 323 -2.97 20.52 -4.75
N TYR A 324 -4.00 20.21 -5.54
CA TYR A 324 -4.11 18.96 -6.29
C TYR A 324 -4.45 19.23 -7.76
N THR A 325 -5.53 18.64 -8.29
CA THR A 325 -5.92 18.73 -9.71
C THR A 325 -7.10 19.64 -9.95
N GLU A 326 -7.18 20.25 -11.13
CA GLU A 326 -8.35 21.02 -11.58
C GLU A 326 -8.74 22.16 -10.61
N GLY A 327 -7.75 22.72 -9.91
CA GLY A 327 -7.98 23.76 -8.90
C GLY A 327 -8.66 23.26 -7.62
N GLN A 328 -8.73 21.95 -7.41
CA GLN A 328 -9.16 21.34 -6.15
C GLN A 328 -7.96 21.07 -5.24
N ASP A 329 -8.29 20.88 -3.97
CA ASP A 329 -7.36 20.48 -2.92
C ASP A 329 -7.41 18.96 -2.69
N ILE A 330 -6.34 18.44 -2.09
CA ILE A 330 -6.30 17.13 -1.46
C ILE A 330 -6.10 17.26 0.04
N ILE A 331 -6.90 16.50 0.81
CA ILE A 331 -6.90 16.54 2.27
C ILE A 331 -6.04 15.38 2.80
N PRO A 332 -4.90 15.66 3.46
CA PRO A 332 -4.12 14.61 4.11
C PRO A 332 -4.87 14.07 5.33
N LEU A 333 -4.65 12.80 5.64
CA LEU A 333 -5.18 12.22 6.87
C LEU A 333 -4.52 12.91 8.08
N LEU A 334 -5.31 13.22 9.13
CA LEU A 334 -4.94 14.14 10.23
C LEU A 334 -4.70 15.60 9.82
N ALA A 335 -5.27 16.07 8.70
CA ALA A 335 -5.25 17.47 8.28
C ALA A 335 -5.50 18.44 9.44
N GLY A 336 -4.63 19.44 9.59
CA GLY A 336 -4.73 20.48 10.63
C GLY A 336 -4.33 20.04 12.04
N GLU A 337 -4.05 18.76 12.30
CA GLU A 337 -3.68 18.25 13.62
C GLU A 337 -2.21 18.56 13.96
N ILE A 338 -1.87 18.49 15.26
CA ILE A 338 -0.48 18.58 15.73
C ILE A 338 0.11 17.18 15.77
N LEU A 339 1.19 16.95 15.01
CA LEU A 339 1.93 15.70 15.00
C LEU A 339 3.14 15.80 15.95
N PRO A 340 3.43 14.76 16.76
CA PRO A 340 4.51 14.79 17.75
C PRO A 340 5.90 14.49 17.15
N TRP A 341 5.95 13.96 15.93
CA TRP A 341 7.17 13.63 15.19
C TRP A 341 7.24 14.46 13.91
N ALA A 342 8.43 14.92 13.56
CA ALA A 342 8.70 15.63 12.31
C ALA A 342 9.91 15.01 11.60
N LEU A 343 9.81 14.79 10.29
CA LEU A 343 10.98 14.52 9.46
C LEU A 343 11.92 15.73 9.48
N LYS A 344 13.20 15.47 9.78
CA LYS A 344 14.25 16.47 9.70
C LYS A 344 14.52 16.81 8.23
N ALA A 345 14.41 18.09 7.90
CA ALA A 345 14.63 18.63 6.56
C ALA A 345 16.09 18.47 6.08
#